data_AF-J9EGX5-F1
#
_entry.id   AF-J9EGX5-F1
#
_cell.length_a   1.000
_cell.length_b   1.000
_cell.length_c   1.000
_cell.angle_alpha   90.00
_cell.angle_beta   90.00
_cell.angle_gamma   90.00
#
_symmetry.space_group_name_H-M   'P 1'
#
loop_
_entity.id
_entity.type
_entity.pdbx_description
1 polymer ?
#
loop_
_entity_poly.entity_id
_entity_poly.type
_entity_poly.pdbx_seq_one_letter_code
_entity_poly.pdbx_strand_id
1 'polypeptide(L)'
;MAAQIVNNEQQESLEQLKIAGRKYVESLNSSSSKQHQIAAQLLTSTLSNTTEIPDQLRKPLIRITVLTCFTRLTNRHSQTSLYPVISTVVRENPAISMKHLAEAYASFFELHTTTSKWLVANSVLAVKWLFNLHNLIDLKHASVFNNYMSALLSAALHVCASKKFVKIQSKMKTILNHSLLKTALEWIRNRCTAQLSSGVNILALLSLLPCTDDHFDFLFFVKVYTANILLTKRRPSVHVVIASSKIFEQMNMEIFRDEIMAVVKKSMLRSPEIAIFG
;
A
#
# COMPACT_ATOMS: atom_id res chain seq x y z
N MET A 1 -19.05 4.70 -43.88
CA MET A 1 -18.51 3.32 -43.79
C MET A 1 -17.41 3.19 -42.74
N ALA A 2 -16.33 3.98 -42.74
CA ALA A 2 -15.25 3.85 -41.74
C ALA A 2 -15.70 3.99 -40.27
N ALA A 3 -16.59 4.94 -39.94
CA ALA A 3 -17.09 5.12 -38.58
C ALA A 3 -18.00 3.97 -38.07
N GLN A 4 -18.67 3.24 -38.96
CA GLN A 4 -19.50 2.07 -38.59
C GLN A 4 -18.65 0.83 -38.32
N ILE A 5 -17.52 0.68 -39.02
CA ILE A 5 -16.57 -0.43 -38.83
C ILE A 5 -15.87 -0.28 -37.46
N VAL A 6 -15.40 0.93 -37.13
CA VAL A 6 -14.75 1.24 -35.85
C VAL A 6 -15.69 1.01 -34.65
N ASN A 7 -16.98 1.39 -34.78
CA ASN A 7 -17.97 1.12 -33.74
C ASN A 7 -18.26 -0.38 -33.54
N ASN A 8 -18.31 -1.16 -34.62
CA ASN A 8 -18.52 -2.62 -34.52
C ASN A 8 -17.31 -3.32 -33.86
N GLU A 9 -16.08 -2.95 -34.21
CA GLU A 9 -14.86 -3.50 -33.61
C GLU A 9 -14.72 -3.16 -32.11
N GLN A 10 -15.07 -1.93 -31.72
CA GLN A 10 -15.08 -1.53 -30.31
C GLN A 10 -16.14 -2.28 -29.50
N GLN A 11 -17.31 -2.50 -30.08
CA GLN A 11 -18.38 -3.23 -29.42
C GLN A 11 -18.06 -4.73 -29.28
N GLU A 12 -17.44 -5.33 -30.29
CA GLU A 12 -16.95 -6.72 -30.23
C GLU A 12 -15.83 -6.89 -29.19
N SER A 13 -14.86 -5.98 -29.17
CA SER A 13 -13.78 -5.98 -28.16
C SER A 13 -14.33 -5.88 -26.73
N LEU A 14 -15.33 -5.04 -26.51
CA LEU A 14 -15.97 -4.89 -25.20
C LEU A 14 -16.72 -6.15 -24.77
N GLU A 15 -17.43 -6.83 -25.67
CA GLU A 15 -18.10 -8.10 -25.35
C GLU A 15 -17.10 -9.22 -25.05
N GLN A 16 -16.01 -9.31 -25.82
CA GLN A 16 -14.91 -10.24 -25.53
C GLN A 16 -14.31 -9.97 -24.15
N LEU A 17 -14.12 -8.70 -23.78
CA LEU A 17 -13.64 -8.32 -22.45
C LEU A 17 -14.62 -8.73 -21.34
N LYS A 18 -15.93 -8.55 -21.52
CA LYS A 18 -16.94 -9.00 -20.55
C LYS A 18 -16.94 -10.52 -20.40
N ILE A 19 -16.77 -11.27 -21.49
CA ILE A 19 -16.69 -12.73 -21.46
C ILE A 19 -15.43 -13.19 -20.73
N ALA A 20 -14.27 -12.61 -21.06
CA ALA A 20 -13.00 -12.92 -20.39
C ALA A 20 -13.06 -12.55 -18.89
N GLY A 21 -13.67 -11.42 -18.56
CA GLY A 21 -13.89 -10.98 -17.18
C GLY A 21 -14.76 -11.94 -16.38
N ARG A 22 -15.87 -12.43 -16.96
CA ARG A 22 -16.72 -13.46 -16.32
C ARG A 22 -15.97 -14.75 -16.06
N LYS A 23 -15.28 -15.29 -17.07
CA LYS A 23 -14.45 -16.50 -16.93
C LYS A 23 -13.36 -16.33 -15.87
N TYR A 24 -12.75 -15.15 -15.81
CA TYR A 24 -11.77 -14.83 -14.78
C TYR A 24 -12.39 -14.88 -13.39
N VAL A 25 -13.51 -14.19 -13.16
CA VAL A 25 -14.20 -14.18 -11.85
C VAL A 25 -14.66 -15.58 -11.44
N GLU A 26 -15.18 -16.38 -12.36
CA GLU A 26 -15.55 -17.77 -12.11
C GLU A 26 -14.34 -18.61 -11.70
N SER A 27 -13.21 -18.44 -12.41
CA SER A 27 -11.98 -19.17 -12.11
C SER A 27 -11.43 -18.87 -10.71
N LEU A 28 -11.64 -17.66 -10.19
CA LEU A 28 -11.17 -17.25 -8.85
C LEU A 28 -11.88 -18.01 -7.71
N ASN A 29 -12.98 -18.70 -7.99
CA ASN A 29 -13.64 -19.60 -7.04
C ASN A 29 -13.06 -21.02 -7.06
N SER A 30 -12.15 -21.33 -7.99
CA SER A 30 -11.56 -22.66 -8.08
C SER A 30 -10.38 -22.82 -7.11
N SER A 31 -10.05 -24.07 -6.78
CA SER A 31 -8.86 -24.39 -5.98
C SER A 31 -7.60 -24.53 -6.84
N SER A 32 -7.70 -24.43 -8.16
CA SER A 32 -6.62 -24.78 -9.10
C SER A 32 -5.79 -23.56 -9.49
N SER A 33 -4.51 -23.55 -9.08
CA SER A 33 -3.55 -22.52 -9.50
C SER A 33 -3.38 -22.44 -11.02
N LYS A 34 -3.48 -23.57 -11.72
CA LYS A 34 -3.42 -23.63 -13.18
C LYS A 34 -4.60 -22.91 -13.82
N GLN A 35 -5.81 -23.08 -13.28
CA GLN A 35 -6.99 -22.38 -13.79
C GLN A 35 -6.90 -20.87 -13.54
N HIS A 36 -6.46 -20.45 -12.35
CA HIS A 36 -6.19 -19.03 -12.08
C HIS A 36 -5.21 -18.43 -13.08
N GLN A 37 -4.12 -19.15 -13.37
CA GLN A 37 -3.11 -18.69 -14.33
C GLN A 37 -3.67 -18.53 -15.74
N ILE A 38 -4.35 -19.56 -16.26
CA ILE A 38 -4.92 -19.54 -17.61
C ILE A 38 -5.94 -18.42 -17.75
N ALA A 39 -6.85 -18.28 -16.78
CA ALA A 39 -7.88 -17.25 -16.82
C ALA A 39 -7.30 -15.83 -16.69
N ALA A 40 -6.30 -15.64 -15.82
CA ALA A 40 -5.60 -14.36 -15.69
C ALA A 40 -4.84 -13.99 -16.97
N GLN A 41 -4.20 -14.96 -17.63
CA GLN A 41 -3.52 -14.75 -18.91
C GLN A 41 -4.50 -14.36 -20.02
N LEU A 42 -5.62 -15.07 -20.14
CA LEU A 42 -6.67 -14.76 -21.12
C LEU A 42 -7.26 -13.37 -20.91
N LEU A 43 -7.54 -13.00 -19.66
CA LEU A 43 -8.04 -11.67 -19.36
C LEU A 43 -6.98 -10.60 -19.65
N THR A 44 -5.72 -10.86 -19.28
CA THR A 44 -4.60 -9.94 -19.54
C THR A 44 -4.40 -9.69 -21.04
N SER A 45 -4.47 -10.73 -21.87
CA SER A 45 -4.35 -10.57 -23.33
C SER A 45 -5.53 -9.78 -23.90
N THR A 46 -6.74 -10.04 -23.43
CA THR A 46 -7.94 -9.32 -23.87
C THR A 46 -7.85 -7.84 -23.50
N LEU A 47 -7.51 -7.54 -22.24
CA LEU A 47 -7.31 -6.17 -21.75
C LEU A 47 -6.23 -5.41 -22.53
N SER A 48 -5.16 -6.08 -22.92
CA SER A 48 -4.06 -5.47 -23.69
C SER A 48 -4.47 -5.10 -25.12
N ASN A 49 -5.51 -5.75 -25.65
CA ASN A 49 -6.02 -5.53 -27.00
C ASN A 49 -7.23 -4.58 -27.02
N THR A 50 -7.78 -4.20 -25.86
CA THR A 50 -8.88 -3.24 -25.76
C THR A 50 -8.32 -1.82 -25.68
N THR A 51 -8.82 -0.91 -26.52
CA THR A 51 -8.35 0.48 -26.59
C THR A 51 -8.66 1.31 -25.35
N GLU A 52 -9.82 1.09 -24.74
CA GLU A 52 -10.26 1.80 -23.55
C GLU A 52 -11.03 0.85 -22.63
N ILE A 53 -10.67 0.83 -21.35
CA ILE A 53 -11.37 0.01 -20.36
C ILE A 53 -12.39 0.91 -19.63
N PRO A 54 -13.71 0.67 -19.76
CA PRO A 54 -14.70 1.45 -19.03
C PRO A 54 -14.51 1.37 -17.52
N ASP A 55 -14.74 2.46 -16.80
CA ASP A 55 -14.53 2.49 -15.36
C ASP A 55 -15.44 1.50 -14.60
N GLN A 56 -16.62 1.25 -15.16
CA GLN A 56 -17.60 0.25 -14.70
C GLN A 56 -17.03 -1.18 -14.70
N LEU A 57 -16.01 -1.47 -15.51
CA LEU A 57 -15.29 -2.74 -15.52
C LEU A 57 -13.99 -2.64 -14.71
N ARG A 58 -13.26 -1.52 -14.84
CA ARG A 58 -11.99 -1.26 -14.16
C ARG A 58 -12.11 -1.42 -12.64
N LYS A 59 -13.05 -0.71 -12.02
CA LYS A 59 -13.20 -0.69 -10.55
C LYS A 59 -13.56 -2.07 -9.98
N PRO A 60 -14.60 -2.77 -10.46
CA PRO A 60 -14.90 -4.12 -9.97
C PRO A 60 -13.77 -5.11 -10.19
N LEU A 61 -13.08 -5.04 -11.35
CA LEU A 61 -12.00 -5.95 -11.67
C LEU A 61 -10.80 -5.81 -10.71
N ILE A 62 -10.38 -4.57 -10.43
CA ILE A 62 -9.33 -4.31 -9.44
C ILE A 62 -9.78 -4.80 -8.07
N ARG A 63 -10.99 -4.42 -7.64
CA ARG A 63 -11.53 -4.77 -6.31
C ARG A 63 -11.61 -6.27 -6.10
N ILE A 64 -12.19 -7.03 -7.05
CA ILE A 64 -12.36 -8.48 -6.91
C ILE A 64 -11.02 -9.22 -6.96
N THR A 65 -10.08 -8.73 -7.77
CA THR A 65 -8.73 -9.29 -7.87
C THR A 65 -7.98 -9.14 -6.56
N VAL A 66 -7.95 -7.92 -6.01
CA VAL A 66 -7.31 -7.63 -4.72
C VAL A 66 -7.97 -8.41 -3.60
N LEU A 67 -9.31 -8.33 -3.49
CA LEU A 67 -10.05 -8.98 -2.42
C LEU A 67 -9.84 -10.50 -2.45
N THR A 68 -9.99 -11.15 -3.62
CA THR A 68 -9.78 -12.60 -3.75
C THR A 68 -8.34 -12.99 -3.43
N CYS A 69 -7.36 -12.22 -3.95
CA CYS A 69 -5.95 -12.48 -3.70
C CYS A 69 -5.61 -12.48 -2.21
N PHE A 70 -6.17 -11.53 -1.46
CA PHE A 70 -5.85 -11.38 -0.05
C PHE A 70 -6.73 -12.24 0.85
N THR A 71 -8.01 -12.46 0.51
CA THR A 71 -8.97 -13.19 1.36
C THR A 71 -9.01 -14.70 1.12
N ARG A 72 -8.94 -15.15 -0.13
CA ARG A 72 -9.24 -16.55 -0.49
C ARG A 72 -8.01 -17.34 -0.92
N LEU A 73 -7.10 -16.71 -1.65
CA LEU A 73 -5.95 -17.41 -2.20
C LEU A 73 -4.84 -17.59 -1.15
N THR A 74 -4.50 -18.84 -0.85
CA THR A 74 -3.36 -19.20 0.01
C THR A 74 -2.13 -19.64 -0.79
N ASN A 75 -2.33 -20.11 -2.03
CA ASN A 75 -1.26 -20.54 -2.92
C ASN A 75 -0.55 -19.34 -3.56
N ARG A 76 0.78 -19.26 -3.38
CA ARG A 76 1.61 -18.17 -3.92
C ARG A 76 1.63 -18.10 -5.44
N HIS A 77 1.51 -19.22 -6.15
CA HIS A 77 1.43 -19.23 -7.61
C HIS A 77 0.12 -18.58 -8.07
N SER A 78 -1.02 -18.94 -7.45
CA SER A 78 -2.31 -18.29 -7.72
C SER A 78 -2.26 -16.79 -7.43
N GLN A 79 -1.69 -16.39 -6.30
CA GLN A 79 -1.54 -14.96 -5.98
C GLN A 79 -0.66 -14.23 -7.00
N THR A 80 0.47 -14.83 -7.40
CA THR A 80 1.39 -14.24 -8.37
C THR A 80 0.76 -14.11 -9.75
N SER A 81 -0.07 -15.07 -10.17
CA SER A 81 -0.71 -15.05 -11.48
C SER A 81 -1.74 -13.95 -11.65
N LEU A 82 -2.22 -13.33 -10.57
CA LEU A 82 -3.20 -12.23 -10.64
C LEU A 82 -2.56 -10.85 -10.87
N TYR A 83 -1.27 -10.68 -10.56
CA TYR A 83 -0.58 -9.41 -10.74
C TYR A 83 -0.62 -8.87 -12.18
N PRO A 84 -0.43 -9.69 -13.25
CA PRO A 84 -0.54 -9.24 -14.63
C PRO A 84 -1.85 -8.51 -14.95
N VAL A 85 -2.98 -8.97 -14.39
CA VAL A 85 -4.29 -8.33 -14.57
C VAL A 85 -4.26 -6.91 -13.99
N ILE A 86 -3.80 -6.74 -12.76
CA ILE A 86 -3.66 -5.42 -12.12
C ILE A 86 -2.72 -4.52 -12.93
N SER A 87 -1.55 -5.05 -13.32
CA SER A 87 -0.54 -4.27 -14.05
C SER A 87 -1.03 -3.78 -15.41
N THR A 88 -1.87 -4.56 -16.09
CA THR A 88 -2.42 -4.20 -17.40
C THR A 88 -3.46 -3.09 -17.27
N VAL A 89 -4.36 -3.22 -16.30
CA VAL A 89 -5.37 -2.20 -16.02
C VAL A 89 -4.74 -0.89 -15.53
N VAL A 90 -3.66 -0.97 -14.73
CA VAL A 90 -2.91 0.22 -14.29
C VAL A 90 -2.15 0.86 -15.45
N ARG A 91 -1.57 0.08 -16.37
CA ARG A 91 -0.86 0.62 -17.53
C ARG A 91 -1.76 1.43 -18.45
N GLU A 92 -2.99 0.97 -18.68
CA GLU A 92 -3.94 1.66 -19.56
C GLU A 92 -4.40 3.01 -19.00
N ASN A 93 -4.74 3.08 -17.71
CA ASN A 93 -5.09 4.35 -17.04
C ASN A 93 -4.54 4.42 -15.61
N PRO A 94 -3.29 4.89 -15.42
CA PRO A 94 -2.63 4.90 -14.12
C PRO A 94 -3.39 5.69 -13.05
N ALA A 95 -3.92 6.87 -13.38
CA ALA A 95 -4.55 7.77 -12.43
C ALA A 95 -5.81 7.15 -11.80
N ILE A 96 -6.71 6.62 -12.63
CA ILE A 96 -7.98 6.03 -12.17
C ILE A 96 -7.73 4.64 -11.56
N SER A 97 -6.91 3.80 -12.18
CA SER A 97 -6.63 2.46 -11.69
C SER A 97 -5.90 2.48 -10.34
N MET A 98 -4.95 3.40 -10.13
CA MET A 98 -4.30 3.55 -8.83
C MET A 98 -5.27 4.02 -7.74
N LYS A 99 -6.25 4.87 -8.08
CA LYS A 99 -7.32 5.26 -7.15
C LYS A 99 -8.10 4.04 -6.67
N HIS A 100 -8.59 3.22 -7.60
CA HIS A 100 -9.34 2.00 -7.26
C HIS A 100 -8.49 0.97 -6.52
N LEU A 101 -7.19 0.88 -6.84
CA LEU A 101 -6.26 -0.01 -6.13
C LEU A 101 -6.05 0.44 -4.68
N ALA A 102 -5.87 1.74 -4.46
CA ALA A 102 -5.75 2.32 -3.13
C ALA A 102 -7.04 2.11 -2.31
N GLU A 103 -8.21 2.35 -2.90
CA GLU A 103 -9.51 2.07 -2.28
C GLU A 103 -9.66 0.59 -1.90
N ALA A 104 -9.21 -0.33 -2.76
CA ALA A 104 -9.27 -1.77 -2.50
C ALA A 104 -8.30 -2.19 -1.38
N TYR A 105 -7.10 -1.58 -1.30
CA TYR A 105 -6.14 -1.84 -0.23
C TYR A 105 -6.65 -1.31 1.10
N ALA A 106 -7.17 -0.08 1.13
CA ALA A 106 -7.79 0.51 2.31
C ALA A 106 -8.96 -0.35 2.81
N SER A 107 -9.87 -0.74 1.90
CA SER A 107 -11.02 -1.59 2.23
C SER A 107 -10.64 -2.94 2.83
N PHE A 108 -9.45 -3.47 2.51
CA PHE A 108 -8.97 -4.72 3.07
C PHE A 108 -8.19 -4.49 4.38
N PHE A 109 -7.11 -3.72 4.35
CA PHE A 109 -6.20 -3.61 5.49
C PHE A 109 -6.73 -2.74 6.63
N GLU A 110 -7.49 -1.68 6.36
CA GLU A 110 -7.95 -0.77 7.41
C GLU A 110 -9.04 -1.40 8.30
N LEU A 111 -9.70 -2.46 7.83
CA LEU A 111 -10.58 -3.29 8.65
C LEU A 111 -9.82 -4.10 9.71
N HIS A 112 -8.50 -4.23 9.59
CA HIS A 112 -7.68 -5.08 10.44
C HIS A 112 -6.72 -4.25 11.29
N THR A 113 -7.12 -3.96 12.53
CA THR A 113 -6.27 -3.23 13.49
C THR A 113 -5.24 -4.14 14.18
N THR A 114 -5.51 -5.44 14.26
CA THR A 114 -4.60 -6.44 14.86
C THR A 114 -3.80 -7.14 13.78
N THR A 115 -2.47 -7.17 13.93
CA THR A 115 -1.58 -7.81 12.97
C THR A 115 -1.55 -9.34 13.16
N SER A 116 -1.67 -10.10 12.07
CA SER A 116 -1.57 -11.56 12.05
C SER A 116 -0.56 -12.02 10.99
N LYS A 117 -0.02 -13.24 11.09
CA LYS A 117 0.94 -13.78 10.10
C LYS A 117 0.41 -13.71 8.66
N TRP A 118 -0.89 -13.92 8.49
CA TRP A 118 -1.57 -13.84 7.21
C TRP A 118 -1.65 -12.40 6.67
N LEU A 119 -2.03 -11.43 7.51
CA LEU A 119 -2.02 -10.01 7.13
C LEU A 119 -0.61 -9.52 6.77
N VAL A 120 0.41 -9.96 7.51
CA VAL A 120 1.81 -9.64 7.20
C VAL A 120 2.23 -10.21 5.85
N ALA A 121 1.84 -11.45 5.52
CA ALA A 121 2.16 -12.04 4.23
C ALA A 121 1.47 -11.27 3.07
N ASN A 122 0.20 -10.91 3.25
CA ASN A 122 -0.57 -10.15 2.27
C ASN A 122 -0.09 -8.71 2.12
N SER A 123 0.30 -8.03 3.19
CA SER A 123 0.84 -6.66 3.13
C SER A 123 2.18 -6.62 2.41
N VAL A 124 3.04 -7.63 2.62
CA VAL A 124 4.29 -7.79 1.86
C VAL A 124 4.00 -8.00 0.37
N LEU A 125 2.98 -8.80 0.03
CA LEU A 125 2.59 -9.02 -1.35
C LEU A 125 2.05 -7.73 -1.99
N ALA A 126 1.19 -7.00 -1.27
CA ALA A 126 0.62 -5.73 -1.68
C ALA A 126 1.71 -4.69 -1.97
N VAL A 127 2.67 -4.52 -1.07
CA VAL A 127 3.80 -3.60 -1.29
C VAL A 127 4.69 -4.09 -2.44
N LYS A 128 4.89 -5.41 -2.60
CA LYS A 128 5.62 -5.96 -3.76
C LYS A 128 4.92 -5.61 -5.07
N TRP A 129 3.58 -5.66 -5.13
CA TRP A 129 2.82 -5.25 -6.31
C TRP A 129 3.01 -3.76 -6.59
N LEU A 130 2.89 -2.89 -5.59
CA LEU A 130 3.15 -1.45 -5.73
C LEU A 130 4.57 -1.17 -6.24
N PHE A 131 5.56 -1.88 -5.72
CA PHE A 131 6.95 -1.75 -6.18
C PHE A 131 7.16 -2.17 -7.62
N ASN A 132 6.41 -3.17 -8.10
CA ASN A 132 6.49 -3.58 -9.50
C ASN A 132 5.71 -2.61 -10.41
N LEU A 133 4.60 -2.04 -9.92
CA LEU A 133 3.83 -1.02 -10.64
C LEU A 133 4.58 0.30 -10.81
N HIS A 134 5.55 0.60 -9.95
CA HIS A 134 6.37 1.82 -10.07
C HIS A 134 6.97 2.00 -11.48
N ASN A 135 7.35 0.91 -12.15
CA ASN A 135 7.92 0.96 -13.50
C ASN A 135 6.88 1.29 -14.60
N LEU A 136 5.59 1.31 -14.25
CA LEU A 136 4.46 1.51 -15.18
C LEU A 136 3.71 2.83 -14.92
N ILE A 137 4.09 3.57 -13.87
CA ILE A 137 3.36 4.76 -13.43
C ILE A 137 4.34 5.93 -13.23
N ASP A 138 3.89 7.14 -13.51
CA ASP A 138 4.66 8.34 -13.21
C ASP A 138 4.30 8.87 -11.80
N LEU A 139 5.22 8.68 -10.84
CA LEU A 139 5.07 9.19 -9.48
C LEU A 139 5.22 10.71 -9.36
N LYS A 140 5.58 11.42 -10.44
CA LYS A 140 5.50 12.89 -10.48
C LYS A 140 4.07 13.38 -10.65
N HIS A 141 3.18 12.55 -11.21
CA HIS A 141 1.78 12.89 -11.37
C HIS A 141 1.06 12.85 -10.01
N ALA A 142 0.56 14.00 -9.55
CA ALA A 142 0.07 14.18 -8.18
C ALA A 142 -1.03 13.18 -7.77
N SER A 143 -2.00 12.89 -8.66
CA SER A 143 -3.07 11.93 -8.34
C SER A 143 -2.55 10.49 -8.22
N VAL A 144 -1.61 10.09 -9.08
CA VAL A 144 -0.98 8.76 -9.06
C VAL A 144 -0.17 8.61 -7.79
N PHE A 145 0.65 9.62 -7.48
CA PHE A 145 1.43 9.68 -6.24
C PHE A 145 0.55 9.59 -4.99
N ASN A 146 -0.50 10.40 -4.91
CA ASN A 146 -1.44 10.39 -3.78
C ASN A 146 -2.06 9.00 -3.56
N ASN A 147 -2.48 8.35 -4.65
CA ASN A 147 -3.08 7.02 -4.58
C ASN A 147 -2.04 5.94 -4.24
N TYR A 148 -0.82 6.05 -4.77
CA TYR A 148 0.31 5.18 -4.42
C TYR A 148 0.64 5.24 -2.92
N MET A 149 0.79 6.46 -2.39
CA MET A 149 1.06 6.70 -0.97
C MET A 149 -0.11 6.26 -0.08
N SER A 150 -1.36 6.43 -0.54
CA SER A 150 -2.55 5.90 0.16
C SER A 150 -2.53 4.37 0.25
N ALA A 151 -2.21 3.69 -0.85
CA ALA A 151 -2.11 2.24 -0.88
C ALA A 151 -0.98 1.72 0.05
N LEU A 152 0.16 2.40 0.07
CA LEU A 152 1.25 2.10 1.02
C LEU A 152 0.82 2.29 2.47
N LEU A 153 0.15 3.40 2.78
CA LEU A 153 -0.32 3.74 4.12
C LEU A 153 -1.23 2.63 4.68
N SER A 154 -2.17 2.11 3.89
CA SER A 154 -3.08 1.06 4.33
C SER A 154 -2.35 -0.24 4.69
N ALA A 155 -1.23 -0.57 4.01
CA ALA A 155 -0.46 -1.78 4.28
C ALA A 155 0.66 -1.63 5.34
N ALA A 156 1.07 -0.39 5.64
CA ALA A 156 2.30 -0.07 6.36
C ALA A 156 2.41 -0.74 7.74
N LEU A 157 1.33 -0.71 8.54
CA LEU A 157 1.29 -1.30 9.89
C LEU A 157 1.71 -2.78 9.86
N HIS A 158 1.13 -3.56 8.96
CA HIS A 158 1.40 -4.99 8.90
C HIS A 158 2.76 -5.29 8.29
N VAL A 159 3.28 -4.43 7.40
CA VAL A 159 4.62 -4.59 6.84
C VAL A 159 5.70 -4.46 7.91
N CYS A 160 5.50 -3.61 8.92
CA CYS A 160 6.43 -3.46 10.06
C CYS A 160 6.66 -4.78 10.82
N ALA A 161 5.67 -5.66 10.84
CA ALA A 161 5.78 -6.98 11.48
C ALA A 161 6.47 -8.05 10.61
N SER A 162 6.88 -7.70 9.39
CA SER A 162 7.49 -8.62 8.45
C SER A 162 8.99 -8.79 8.68
N LYS A 163 9.48 -10.03 8.63
CA LYS A 163 10.92 -10.32 8.53
C LYS A 163 11.57 -9.72 7.27
N LYS A 164 10.77 -9.32 6.27
CA LYS A 164 11.25 -8.69 5.04
C LYS A 164 11.25 -7.15 5.12
N PHE A 165 10.91 -6.56 6.27
CA PHE A 165 10.80 -5.12 6.45
C PHE A 165 12.03 -4.36 5.93
N VAL A 166 13.24 -4.75 6.36
CA VAL A 166 14.49 -4.08 5.93
C VAL A 166 14.69 -4.16 4.41
N LYS A 167 14.35 -5.29 3.78
CA LYS A 167 14.42 -5.46 2.32
C LYS A 167 13.39 -4.61 1.59
N ILE A 168 12.22 -4.38 2.19
CA ILE A 168 11.19 -3.51 1.64
C ILE A 168 11.64 -2.05 1.76
N GLN A 169 12.17 -1.65 2.91
CA GLN A 169 12.70 -0.31 3.16
C GLN A 169 13.86 0.02 2.20
N SER A 170 14.79 -0.90 1.95
CA SER A 170 15.88 -0.67 1.00
C SER A 170 15.38 -0.48 -0.44
N LYS A 171 14.35 -1.24 -0.85
CA LYS A 171 13.71 -1.05 -2.16
C LYS A 171 12.88 0.23 -2.20
N MET A 172 12.28 0.65 -1.08
CA MET A 172 11.61 1.95 -0.98
C MET A 172 12.58 3.09 -1.26
N LYS A 173 13.81 3.02 -0.71
CA LYS A 173 14.89 3.99 -0.98
C LYS A 173 15.24 4.12 -2.46
N THR A 174 15.18 3.02 -3.20
CA THR A 174 15.45 3.04 -4.65
C THR A 174 14.30 3.66 -5.47
N ILE A 175 13.06 3.55 -4.98
CA ILE A 175 11.86 4.05 -5.68
C ILE A 175 11.63 5.53 -5.38
N LEU A 176 11.71 5.90 -4.10
CA LEU A 176 11.56 7.27 -3.64
C LEU A 176 12.93 7.94 -3.61
N ASN A 177 13.35 8.47 -4.76
CA ASN A 177 14.51 9.35 -4.83
C ASN A 177 14.30 10.60 -3.95
N HIS A 178 15.36 11.37 -3.73
CA HIS A 178 15.36 12.54 -2.84
C HIS A 178 14.18 13.51 -3.08
N SER A 179 13.83 13.79 -4.35
CA SER A 179 12.70 14.67 -4.67
C SER A 179 11.33 14.08 -4.30
N LEU A 180 11.11 12.80 -4.60
CA LEU A 180 9.87 12.10 -4.27
C LEU A 180 9.74 11.84 -2.77
N LEU A 181 10.86 11.64 -2.07
CA LEU A 181 10.88 11.48 -0.63
C LEU A 181 10.41 12.75 0.07
N LYS A 182 10.90 13.92 -0.35
CA LYS A 182 10.42 15.21 0.15
C LYS A 182 8.90 15.35 -0.04
N THR A 183 8.40 15.07 -1.25
CA THR A 183 6.95 15.08 -1.53
C THR A 183 6.19 14.07 -0.67
N ALA A 184 6.76 12.90 -0.39
CA ALA A 184 6.15 11.89 0.48
C ALA A 184 6.04 12.37 1.93
N LEU A 185 7.09 12.99 2.47
CA LEU A 185 7.08 13.54 3.84
C LEU A 185 6.07 14.69 3.97
N GLU A 186 6.03 15.61 3.00
CA GLU A 186 5.03 16.67 2.95
C GLU A 186 3.60 16.11 2.87
N TRP A 187 3.39 15.08 2.04
CA TRP A 187 2.12 14.39 1.93
C TRP A 187 1.68 13.75 3.26
N ILE A 188 2.60 13.07 3.95
CA ILE A 188 2.31 12.47 5.27
C ILE A 188 1.92 13.54 6.27
N ARG A 189 2.63 14.67 6.30
CA ARG A 189 2.34 15.80 7.19
C ARG A 189 0.93 16.33 6.97
N ASN A 190 0.60 16.64 5.71
CA ASN A 190 -0.71 17.17 5.34
C ASN A 190 -1.84 16.18 5.67
N ARG A 191 -1.58 14.88 5.50
CA ARG A 191 -2.56 13.85 5.82
C ARG A 191 -2.78 13.69 7.33
N CYS A 192 -1.71 13.78 8.12
CA CYS A 192 -1.79 13.79 9.58
C CYS A 192 -2.61 14.96 10.13
N THR A 193 -2.59 16.12 9.46
CA THR A 193 -3.37 17.30 9.87
C THR A 193 -4.83 17.26 9.40
N ALA A 194 -5.09 16.66 8.23
CA ALA A 194 -6.40 16.71 7.58
C ALA A 194 -7.34 15.55 7.95
N GLN A 195 -6.81 14.40 8.39
CA GLN A 195 -7.61 13.19 8.65
C GLN A 195 -7.27 12.57 10.01
N LEU A 196 -8.29 12.04 10.69
CA LEU A 196 -8.16 11.03 11.76
C LEU A 196 -7.71 9.66 11.19
N SER A 197 -6.74 9.64 10.28
CA SER A 197 -6.09 8.39 9.91
C SER A 197 -5.48 7.77 11.17
N SER A 198 -5.44 6.43 11.26
CA SER A 198 -4.74 5.74 12.34
C SER A 198 -3.31 6.28 12.41
N GLY A 199 -2.99 7.08 13.43
CA GLY A 199 -1.66 7.69 13.56
C GLY A 199 -0.56 6.62 13.69
N VAL A 200 -0.93 5.39 14.07
CA VAL A 200 -0.06 4.22 14.03
C VAL A 200 0.28 3.81 12.58
N ASN A 201 -0.65 3.91 11.62
CA ASN A 201 -0.35 3.64 10.20
C ASN A 201 0.55 4.73 9.62
N ILE A 202 0.33 5.99 9.99
CA ILE A 202 1.24 7.10 9.63
C ILE A 202 2.64 6.80 10.17
N LEU A 203 2.74 6.45 11.45
CA LEU A 203 4.02 6.12 12.08
C LEU A 203 4.69 4.94 11.37
N ALA A 204 3.95 3.87 11.10
CA ALA A 204 4.46 2.71 10.37
C ALA A 204 4.95 3.07 8.96
N LEU A 205 4.27 3.98 8.26
CA LEU A 205 4.70 4.46 6.95
C LEU A 205 5.96 5.32 7.08
N LEU A 206 6.05 6.21 8.06
CA LEU A 206 7.28 6.96 8.36
C LEU A 206 8.46 6.02 8.63
N SER A 207 8.25 4.95 9.41
CA SER A 207 9.27 3.92 9.64
C SER A 207 9.71 3.20 8.36
N LEU A 208 8.81 3.05 7.39
CA LEU A 208 9.09 2.38 6.12
C LEU A 208 9.89 3.27 5.15
N LEU A 209 9.80 4.59 5.30
CA LEU A 209 10.52 5.53 4.45
C LEU A 209 12.02 5.57 4.79
N PRO A 210 12.87 5.89 3.81
CA PRO A 210 14.29 6.17 4.07
C PRO A 210 14.41 7.39 4.99
N CYS A 211 15.18 7.26 6.08
CA CYS A 211 15.41 8.33 7.06
C CYS A 211 16.75 9.05 6.87
N THR A 212 17.51 8.72 5.82
CA THR A 212 18.90 9.13 5.65
C THR A 212 19.11 10.50 4.99
N ASP A 213 18.07 11.33 4.87
CA ASP A 213 18.14 12.62 4.18
C ASP A 213 17.92 13.78 5.16
N ASP A 214 18.59 14.91 4.90
CA ASP A 214 18.46 16.19 5.64
C ASP A 214 17.01 16.73 5.71
N HIS A 215 16.10 16.13 4.95
CA HIS A 215 14.69 16.51 4.83
C HIS A 215 13.78 15.78 5.82
N PHE A 216 14.31 14.81 6.58
CA PHE A 216 13.50 14.10 7.56
C PHE A 216 13.20 14.98 8.77
N ASP A 217 11.91 15.32 8.95
CA ASP A 217 11.45 16.11 10.09
C ASP A 217 11.33 15.23 11.35
N PHE A 218 12.43 15.17 12.10
CA PHE A 218 12.50 14.44 13.37
C PHE A 218 11.49 14.94 14.39
N LEU A 219 11.19 16.24 14.44
CA LEU A 219 10.23 16.80 15.39
C LEU A 219 8.81 16.34 15.07
N PHE A 220 8.43 16.35 13.79
CA PHE A 220 7.16 15.80 13.34
C PHE A 220 7.05 14.31 13.68
N PHE A 221 8.10 13.53 13.41
CA PHE A 221 8.15 12.11 13.78
C PHE A 221 7.97 11.91 15.29
N VAL A 222 8.70 12.65 16.14
CA VAL A 222 8.58 12.57 17.61
C VAL A 222 7.17 12.90 18.08
N LYS A 223 6.54 13.92 17.50
CA LYS A 223 5.16 14.28 17.82
C LYS A 223 4.19 13.15 17.51
N VAL A 224 4.30 12.53 16.33
CA VAL A 224 3.46 11.40 15.92
C VAL A 224 3.73 10.16 16.79
N TYR A 225 5.00 9.82 17.04
CA TYR A 225 5.42 8.71 17.88
C TYR A 225 4.88 8.87 19.30
N THR A 226 5.05 10.06 19.88
CA THR A 226 4.55 10.41 21.21
C THR A 226 3.05 10.19 21.32
N ALA A 227 2.27 10.74 20.39
CA ALA A 227 0.82 10.65 20.44
C ALA A 227 0.31 9.20 20.29
N ASN A 228 0.99 8.38 19.48
CA ASN A 228 0.51 7.06 19.08
C ASN A 228 1.14 5.88 19.85
N ILE A 229 2.29 6.08 20.48
CA ILE A 229 3.04 5.05 21.23
C ILE A 229 3.21 5.43 22.70
N LEU A 230 3.67 6.65 23.01
CA LEU A 230 4.02 7.04 24.37
C LEU A 230 2.85 7.59 25.20
N LEU A 231 1.80 8.13 24.57
CA LEU A 231 0.63 8.71 25.25
C LEU A 231 -0.67 7.98 24.91
N THR A 232 -0.60 6.94 24.08
CA THR A 232 -1.77 6.14 23.77
C THR A 232 -2.21 5.36 25.00
N LYS A 233 -3.53 5.23 25.20
CA LYS A 233 -4.11 4.37 26.24
C LYS A 233 -4.16 2.89 25.83
N ARG A 234 -3.80 2.58 24.57
CA ARG A 234 -3.80 1.21 24.04
C ARG A 234 -2.37 0.70 23.99
N ARG A 235 -2.19 -0.60 24.20
CA ARG A 235 -0.88 -1.25 24.05
C ARG A 235 -0.30 -0.94 22.65
N PRO A 236 0.91 -0.37 22.56
CA PRO A 236 1.51 -0.02 21.28
C PRO A 236 1.84 -1.27 20.46
N SER A 237 1.83 -1.13 19.14
CA SER A 237 2.30 -2.19 18.24
C SER A 237 3.81 -2.31 18.34
N VAL A 238 4.29 -3.35 19.02
CA VAL A 238 5.73 -3.64 19.20
C VAL A 238 6.48 -3.63 17.86
N HIS A 239 5.84 -4.11 16.79
CA HIS A 239 6.44 -4.11 15.46
C HIS A 239 6.68 -2.71 14.90
N VAL A 240 5.81 -1.74 15.19
CA VAL A 240 5.99 -0.34 14.77
C VAL A 240 7.06 0.33 15.63
N VAL A 241 7.12 0.02 16.92
CA VAL A 241 8.20 0.47 17.82
C VAL A 241 9.56 0.01 17.29
N ILE A 242 9.71 -1.29 17.03
CA ILE A 242 10.94 -1.87 16.47
C ILE A 242 11.27 -1.27 15.10
N ALA A 243 10.28 -1.13 14.21
CA ALA A 243 10.50 -0.51 12.90
C ALA A 243 10.99 0.95 13.00
N SER A 244 10.54 1.66 14.03
CA SER A 244 10.91 3.05 14.29
C SER A 244 12.27 3.22 14.98
N SER A 245 12.86 2.16 15.54
CA SER A 245 14.08 2.26 16.36
C SER A 245 15.24 2.91 15.62
N LYS A 246 15.40 2.58 14.33
CA LYS A 246 16.45 3.12 13.46
C LYS A 246 16.37 4.64 13.26
N ILE A 247 15.19 5.22 13.41
CA ILE A 247 15.00 6.68 13.29
C ILE A 247 15.60 7.37 14.51
N PHE A 248 15.42 6.79 15.70
CA PHE A 248 16.01 7.30 16.92
C PHE A 248 17.54 7.20 16.91
N GLU A 249 18.12 6.17 16.28
CA GLU A 249 19.57 6.05 16.08
C GLU A 249 20.18 7.20 15.26
N GLN A 250 19.38 7.87 14.43
CA GLN A 250 19.81 8.98 13.56
C GLN A 250 19.49 10.36 14.14
N MET A 251 18.85 10.41 15.30
CA MET A 251 18.42 11.65 15.92
C MET A 251 19.56 12.30 16.71
N ASN A 252 19.65 13.63 16.65
CA ASN A 252 20.54 14.39 17.53
C ASN A 252 20.14 14.16 19.00
N MET A 253 21.13 13.92 19.86
CA MET A 253 20.98 13.76 21.32
C MET A 253 20.26 14.93 21.98
N GLU A 254 20.42 16.16 21.48
CA GLU A 254 19.72 17.33 22.02
C GLU A 254 18.20 17.24 21.80
N ILE A 255 17.78 16.94 20.57
CA ILE A 255 16.36 16.72 20.23
C ILE A 255 15.80 15.54 21.03
N PHE A 256 16.57 14.46 21.16
CA PHE A 256 16.16 13.31 21.96
C PHE A 256 15.93 13.68 23.44
N ARG A 257 16.87 14.41 24.04
CA ARG A 257 16.77 14.83 25.45
C ARG A 257 15.61 15.80 25.67
N ASP A 258 15.49 16.81 24.83
CA ASP A 258 14.60 17.94 25.10
C ASP A 258 13.14 17.62 24.71
N GLU A 259 12.95 16.87 23.61
CA GLU A 259 11.62 16.56 23.08
C GLU A 259 11.10 15.19 23.52
N ILE A 260 11.94 14.13 23.47
CA ILE A 260 11.49 12.78 23.79
C ILE A 260 11.56 12.52 25.29
N MET A 261 12.67 12.85 25.98
CA MET A 261 12.78 12.55 27.41
C MET A 261 11.84 13.37 28.29
N ALA A 262 11.53 14.61 27.91
CA ALA A 262 10.49 15.37 28.60
C ALA A 262 9.12 14.66 28.53
N VAL A 263 8.79 14.13 27.35
CA VAL A 263 7.55 13.38 27.12
C VAL A 263 7.57 12.03 27.83
N VAL A 264 8.63 11.24 27.70
CA VAL A 264 8.73 9.91 28.33
C VAL A 264 8.62 10.03 29.85
N LYS A 265 9.30 11.00 30.47
CA LYS A 265 9.13 11.28 31.91
C LYS A 265 7.68 11.56 32.26
N LYS A 266 7.00 12.41 31.48
CA LYS A 266 5.57 12.71 31.67
C LYS A 266 4.65 11.51 31.42
N SER A 267 4.98 10.65 30.46
CA SER A 267 4.26 9.42 30.15
C SER A 267 4.40 8.37 31.24
N MET A 268 5.63 8.12 31.74
CA MET A 268 5.90 7.20 32.83
C MET A 268 5.16 7.60 34.12
N LEU A 269 5.02 8.90 34.38
CA LEU A 269 4.23 9.42 35.50
C LEU A 269 2.71 9.21 35.34
N ARG A 270 2.22 9.05 34.11
CA ARG A 270 0.77 8.95 33.80
C ARG A 270 0.29 7.52 33.56
N SER A 271 1.15 6.64 33.07
CA SER A 271 0.82 5.25 32.75
C SER A 271 2.07 4.36 32.91
N PRO A 272 2.19 3.58 34.00
CA PRO A 272 3.34 2.73 34.28
C PRO A 272 3.58 1.66 33.20
N GLU A 273 2.56 1.29 32.44
CA GLU A 273 2.64 0.34 31.33
C GLU A 273 3.61 0.80 30.23
N ILE A 274 3.75 2.12 30.01
CA ILE A 274 4.72 2.69 29.07
C ILE A 274 6.17 2.51 29.57
N ALA A 275 6.38 2.43 30.89
CA ALA A 275 7.69 2.10 31.46
C ALA A 275 8.08 0.62 31.25
N ILE A 276 7.09 -0.26 31.07
CA ILE A 276 7.28 -1.72 30.94
C ILE A 276 7.45 -2.13 29.47
N PHE A 277 6.76 -1.47 28.54
CA PHE A 277 6.75 -1.83 27.11
C PHE A 277 7.56 -0.90 26.21
N GLY A 278 8.33 0.02 26.81
CA GLY A 278 9.22 0.98 26.13
C GLY A 278 10.01 0.37 24.99
#